data_AF-A0A959C718-F1
#
_entry.id   AF-A0A959C718-F1
#
_cell.length_a   1.000
_cell.length_b   1.000
_cell.length_c   1.000
_cell.angle_alpha   90.00
_cell.angle_beta   90.00
_cell.angle_gamma   90.00
#
_symmetry.space_group_name_H-M   'P 1'
#
loop_
_entity.id
_entity.type
_entity.pdbx_description
1 polymer ?
#
loop_
_entity_poly.entity_id
_entity_poly.type
_entity_poly.pdbx_seq_one_letter_code
_entity_poly.pdbx_strand_id
1 'polypeptide(L)'
;MLKKLDSEKQPDEKTLAYLAGKLMQLAETFLTIEAMLSDEWRRQMTLVRQYRELNLARHYRSARADMEKYLEKLPHRNIDFYREQLFAERLLYDHSDRNQRGFNEQLQTSADALDVYYIAEKLRYACEMLNYEAVLNIHYRIAYLEDVLNWSAGEAYAQVPPIQVYRCLVLMLRSPEEPALFEKARELIAKTEQHFSDAERKQFYTLLLNYCTRRINRFGDARFLKEHLEINKLLLQNGLMLEDGHIPPWDYTNIVAAGIKTEQAEWTRQFIETYRSKLPAQYADNTYRYNLAQYHYFMKNYGDAQHSLLQVETSDVLLNVTVRSLLIKIYCETEQDELLHS
;
A
#
# COMPACT_ATOMS: atom_id res chain seq x y z
N MET A 1 32.40 5.08 -34.01
CA MET A 1 32.55 5.90 -35.23
C MET A 1 31.38 5.64 -36.16
N LEU A 2 30.48 6.61 -36.32
CA LEU A 2 29.47 6.57 -37.39
C LEU A 2 30.22 6.69 -38.73
N LYS A 3 30.09 5.71 -39.63
CA LYS A 3 30.53 5.89 -41.02
C LYS A 3 29.78 7.11 -41.55
N LYS A 4 30.51 8.08 -42.12
CA LYS A 4 29.91 9.24 -42.79
C LYS A 4 28.83 8.73 -43.74
N LEU A 5 27.59 9.13 -43.49
CA LEU A 5 26.52 8.98 -44.47
C LEU A 5 26.90 9.86 -45.65
N ASP A 6 26.89 9.28 -46.83
CA ASP A 6 27.15 10.01 -48.07
C ASP A 6 25.94 10.92 -48.32
N SER A 7 26.12 12.23 -48.15
CA SER A 7 25.02 13.22 -48.19
C SER A 7 24.37 13.35 -49.57
N GLU A 8 24.96 12.75 -50.60
CA GLU A 8 24.49 12.82 -51.99
C GLU A 8 23.59 11.64 -52.41
N LYS A 9 23.42 10.61 -51.57
CA LYS A 9 22.51 9.47 -51.86
C LYS A 9 21.40 9.35 -50.82
N GLN A 10 20.15 9.26 -51.29
CA GLN A 10 19.03 8.89 -50.43
C GLN A 10 19.30 7.51 -49.79
N PRO A 11 19.26 7.40 -48.46
CA PRO A 11 19.47 6.13 -47.78
C PRO A 11 18.33 5.16 -48.14
N ASP A 12 18.69 3.91 -48.46
CA ASP A 12 17.71 2.86 -48.70
C ASP A 12 16.97 2.47 -47.40
N GLU A 13 15.85 1.77 -47.54
CA GLU A 13 15.00 1.36 -46.41
C GLU A 13 15.80 0.58 -45.34
N LYS A 14 16.74 -0.26 -45.78
CA LYS A 14 17.62 -1.02 -44.88
C LYS A 14 18.56 -0.11 -44.08
N THR A 15 19.12 0.92 -44.72
CA THR A 15 19.98 1.91 -44.07
C THR A 15 19.18 2.75 -43.08
N LEU A 16 17.96 3.18 -43.44
CA LEU A 16 17.07 3.91 -42.54
C LEU A 16 16.68 3.07 -41.32
N ALA A 17 16.28 1.81 -41.51
CA ALA A 17 15.97 0.90 -40.41
C ALA A 17 17.16 0.65 -39.49
N TYR A 18 18.37 0.49 -40.05
CA TYR A 18 19.61 0.35 -39.28
C TYR A 18 19.94 1.60 -38.46
N LEU A 19 19.78 2.79 -39.04
CA LEU A 19 19.99 4.06 -38.33
C LEU A 19 18.94 4.29 -37.25
N ALA A 20 17.68 3.96 -37.50
CA ALA A 20 16.61 4.03 -36.51
C ALA A 20 16.89 3.08 -35.32
N GLY A 21 17.35 1.86 -35.59
CA GLY A 21 17.78 0.92 -34.54
C GLY A 21 18.94 1.45 -33.70
N LYS A 22 19.94 2.07 -34.33
CA LYS A 22 21.03 2.74 -33.60
C LYS A 22 20.57 3.93 -32.78
N LEU A 23 19.66 4.74 -33.32
CA LEU A 23 19.09 5.87 -32.59
C LEU A 23 18.32 5.38 -31.37
N MET A 24 17.55 4.31 -31.50
CA MET A 24 16.84 3.69 -30.37
C MET A 24 17.81 3.24 -29.27
N GLN A 25 18.90 2.55 -29.63
CA GLN A 25 19.93 2.14 -28.66
C GLN A 25 20.56 3.34 -27.94
N LEU A 26 20.83 4.44 -28.66
CA LEU A 26 21.35 5.66 -28.05
C LEU A 26 20.32 6.32 -27.14
N ALA A 27 19.04 6.33 -27.52
CA ALA A 27 17.95 6.86 -26.69
C ALA A 27 17.79 6.05 -25.40
N GLU A 28 17.80 4.71 -25.47
CA GLU A 28 17.74 3.83 -24.30
C GLU A 28 18.96 4.03 -23.38
N THR A 29 20.15 4.17 -23.96
CA THR A 29 21.38 4.46 -23.20
C THR A 29 21.27 5.81 -22.49
N PHE A 30 20.81 6.84 -23.20
CA PHE A 30 20.60 8.17 -22.63
C PHE A 30 19.59 8.14 -21.48
N LEU A 31 18.42 7.53 -21.69
CA LEU A 31 17.39 7.38 -20.65
C LEU A 31 17.91 6.63 -19.42
N THR A 32 18.73 5.60 -19.63
CA THR A 32 19.36 4.83 -18.54
C THR A 32 20.33 5.70 -17.75
N ILE A 33 21.21 6.45 -18.43
CA ILE A 33 22.18 7.34 -17.79
C ILE A 33 21.46 8.45 -17.02
N GLU A 34 20.47 9.10 -17.62
CA GLU A 34 19.66 10.14 -16.95
C GLU A 34 18.97 9.60 -15.70
N ALA A 35 18.33 8.43 -15.80
CA ALA A 35 17.69 7.79 -14.65
C ALA A 35 18.71 7.48 -13.54
N MET A 36 19.89 6.93 -13.89
CA MET A 36 20.96 6.66 -12.92
C MET A 36 21.53 7.93 -12.27
N LEU A 37 21.65 9.03 -13.01
CA LEU A 37 22.17 10.29 -12.49
C LEU A 37 21.16 11.03 -11.60
N SER A 38 19.86 10.81 -11.85
CA SER A 38 18.77 11.37 -11.03
C SER A 38 18.60 10.68 -9.68
N ASP A 39 18.99 9.41 -9.56
CA ASP A 39 18.93 8.64 -8.32
C ASP A 39 20.21 8.88 -7.48
N GLU A 40 20.11 9.77 -6.50
CA GLU A 40 21.21 10.13 -5.61
C GLU A 40 21.82 8.91 -4.91
N TRP A 41 20.98 7.98 -4.44
CA TRP A 41 21.44 6.80 -3.71
C TRP A 41 22.26 5.88 -4.60
N ARG A 42 21.73 5.53 -5.78
CA ARG A 42 22.44 4.69 -6.75
C ARG A 42 23.73 5.34 -7.23
N ARG A 43 23.73 6.66 -7.37
CA ARG A 43 24.93 7.43 -7.71
C ARG A 43 26.00 7.28 -6.63
N GLN A 44 25.66 7.47 -5.35
CA GLN A 44 26.60 7.31 -4.24
C GLN A 44 27.15 5.88 -4.15
N MET A 45 26.28 4.87 -4.20
CA MET A 45 26.67 3.46 -4.23
C MET A 45 27.63 3.13 -5.38
N THR A 46 27.37 3.70 -6.57
CA THR A 46 28.24 3.54 -7.74
C THR A 46 29.60 4.20 -7.52
N LEU A 47 29.66 5.40 -6.94
CA LEU A 47 30.93 6.08 -6.65
C LEU A 47 31.77 5.31 -5.62
N VAL A 48 31.16 4.75 -4.57
CA VAL A 48 31.86 3.91 -3.59
C VAL A 48 32.55 2.74 -4.28
N ARG A 49 31.80 2.00 -5.12
CA ARG A 49 32.35 0.89 -5.92
C ARG A 49 33.50 1.35 -6.83
N GLN A 50 33.27 2.38 -7.64
CA GLN A 50 34.24 2.81 -8.65
C GLN A 50 35.51 3.39 -8.04
N TYR A 51 35.42 4.19 -6.97
CA TYR A 51 36.62 4.70 -6.28
C TYR A 51 37.44 3.57 -5.65
N ARG A 52 36.80 2.48 -5.25
CA ARG A 52 37.50 1.32 -4.74
C ARG A 52 38.21 0.55 -5.86
N GLU A 53 37.53 0.27 -6.97
CA GLU A 53 38.09 -0.40 -8.14
C GLU A 53 39.29 0.36 -8.74
N LEU A 54 39.21 1.70 -8.74
CA LEU A 54 40.28 2.59 -9.20
C LEU A 54 41.40 2.80 -8.16
N ASN A 55 41.35 2.15 -6.99
CA ASN A 55 42.31 2.30 -5.88
C ASN A 55 42.45 3.74 -5.34
N LEU A 56 41.38 4.53 -5.40
CA LEU A 56 41.34 5.92 -4.97
C LEU A 56 40.92 6.04 -3.49
N ALA A 57 41.79 5.63 -2.58
CA ALA A 57 41.46 5.45 -1.15
C ALA A 57 40.86 6.69 -0.45
N ARG A 58 41.31 7.91 -0.78
CA ARG A 58 40.74 9.15 -0.21
C ARG A 58 39.30 9.38 -0.68
N HIS A 59 39.05 9.20 -1.98
CA HIS A 59 37.73 9.37 -2.58
C HIS A 59 36.76 8.30 -2.08
N TYR A 60 37.21 7.05 -1.98
CA TYR A 60 36.46 5.96 -1.40
C TYR A 60 35.98 6.26 0.02
N ARG A 61 36.87 6.72 0.91
CA ARG A 61 36.50 7.07 2.30
C ARG A 61 35.45 8.18 2.36
N SER A 62 35.58 9.20 1.50
CA SER A 62 34.58 10.27 1.42
C SER A 62 33.23 9.74 0.95
N ALA A 63 33.20 9.03 -0.17
CA ALA A 63 31.98 8.48 -0.75
C ALA A 63 31.27 7.51 0.20
N ARG A 64 32.04 6.69 0.94
CA ARG A 64 31.49 5.80 1.97
C ARG A 64 30.81 6.60 3.09
N ALA A 65 31.47 7.64 3.61
CA ALA A 65 30.88 8.48 4.65
C ALA A 65 29.62 9.21 4.15
N ASP A 66 29.59 9.61 2.89
CA ASP A 66 28.41 10.24 2.27
C ASP A 66 27.26 9.24 2.07
N MET A 67 27.57 7.99 1.71
CA MET A 67 26.62 6.87 1.63
C MET A 67 26.01 6.55 3.00
N GLU A 68 26.83 6.42 4.05
CA GLU A 68 26.37 6.18 5.42
C GLU A 68 25.43 7.31 5.91
N LYS A 69 25.84 8.57 5.70
CA LYS A 69 25.00 9.75 6.00
C LYS A 69 23.71 9.79 5.19
N TYR A 70 23.71 9.29 3.96
CA TYR A 70 22.50 9.22 3.15
C TYR A 70 21.48 8.26 3.77
N LEU A 71 21.92 7.05 4.15
CA LEU A 71 21.06 6.09 4.84
C LEU A 71 20.49 6.66 6.14
N GLU A 72 21.30 7.32 6.96
CA GLU A 72 20.85 7.94 8.21
C GLU A 72 19.72 8.97 7.98
N LYS A 73 19.80 9.72 6.88
CA LYS A 73 18.83 10.76 6.50
C LYS A 73 17.56 10.23 5.86
N LEU A 74 17.49 8.94 5.50
CA LEU A 74 16.25 8.38 4.96
C LEU A 74 15.12 8.60 5.98
N PRO A 75 13.94 9.06 5.53
CA PRO A 75 12.86 9.49 6.43
C PRO A 75 12.24 8.32 7.21
N HIS A 76 12.35 7.11 6.66
CA HIS A 76 11.66 5.92 7.13
C HIS A 76 12.67 4.84 7.54
N ARG A 77 12.22 3.93 8.41
CA ARG A 77 12.93 2.71 8.81
C ARG A 77 12.07 1.50 8.44
N ASN A 78 11.57 1.53 7.21
CA ASN A 78 10.71 0.52 6.61
C ASN A 78 11.54 -0.56 5.93
N ILE A 79 10.89 -1.49 5.23
CA ILE A 79 11.60 -2.59 4.54
C ILE A 79 12.55 -2.06 3.47
N ASP A 80 12.18 -1.00 2.74
CA ASP A 80 13.05 -0.39 1.73
C ASP A 80 14.36 0.10 2.35
N PHE A 81 14.30 0.76 3.51
CA PHE A 81 15.51 1.14 4.26
C PHE A 81 16.43 -0.06 4.53
N TYR A 82 15.89 -1.17 5.03
CA TYR A 82 16.69 -2.36 5.33
C TYR A 82 17.21 -3.06 4.07
N ARG A 83 16.51 -2.95 2.94
CA ARG A 83 17.03 -3.38 1.64
C ARG A 83 18.23 -2.55 1.21
N GLU A 84 18.14 -1.22 1.31
CA GLU A 84 19.25 -0.34 0.95
C GLU A 84 20.43 -0.52 1.90
N GLN A 85 20.18 -0.75 3.19
CA GLN A 85 21.21 -1.12 4.16
C GLN A 85 21.91 -2.42 3.76
N LEU A 86 21.16 -3.48 3.41
CA LEU A 86 21.75 -4.72 2.90
C LEU A 86 22.65 -4.49 1.68
N PHE A 87 22.20 -3.68 0.71
CA PHE A 87 23.02 -3.39 -0.46
C PHE A 87 24.31 -2.63 -0.12
N ALA A 88 24.23 -1.68 0.82
CA ALA A 88 25.40 -0.96 1.31
C ALA A 88 26.39 -1.90 2.01
N GLU A 89 25.92 -2.72 2.95
CA GLU A 89 26.79 -3.65 3.71
C GLU A 89 27.43 -4.70 2.80
N ARG A 90 26.68 -5.21 1.83
CA ARG A 90 27.23 -6.13 0.82
C ARG A 90 28.33 -5.46 0.00
N LEU A 91 28.11 -4.21 -0.43
CA LEU A 91 29.13 -3.46 -1.18
C LEU A 91 30.41 -3.28 -0.34
N LEU A 92 30.28 -2.99 0.94
CA LEU A 92 31.42 -2.87 1.85
C LEU A 92 32.14 -4.20 2.05
N TYR A 93 31.40 -5.30 2.19
CA TYR A 93 31.98 -6.64 2.31
C TYR A 93 32.70 -7.10 1.03
N ASP A 94 32.10 -6.91 -0.15
CA ASP A 94 32.68 -7.32 -1.44
C ASP A 94 34.07 -6.72 -1.68
N HIS A 95 34.30 -5.55 -1.06
CA HIS A 95 35.52 -4.76 -1.11
C HIS A 95 36.39 -4.81 0.17
N SER A 96 36.00 -5.64 1.15
CA SER A 96 36.80 -5.95 2.33
C SER A 96 38.06 -6.75 1.96
N ASP A 97 39.03 -6.83 2.87
CA ASP A 97 40.25 -7.60 2.62
C ASP A 97 39.95 -9.11 2.62
N ARG A 98 39.91 -9.70 1.42
CA ARG A 98 39.67 -11.14 1.24
C ARG A 98 40.80 -12.02 1.78
N ASN A 99 41.96 -11.45 2.05
CA ASN A 99 43.10 -12.18 2.64
C ASN A 99 43.09 -12.13 4.17
N GLN A 100 42.08 -11.48 4.79
CA GLN A 100 41.90 -11.49 6.24
C GLN A 100 41.69 -12.92 6.74
N ARG A 101 42.67 -13.42 7.50
CA ARG A 101 42.66 -14.79 8.06
C ARG A 101 41.90 -14.92 9.39
N GLY A 102 41.27 -13.83 9.85
CA GLY A 102 40.52 -13.76 11.11
C GLY A 102 39.06 -13.40 10.91
N PHE A 103 38.34 -13.11 11.99
CA PHE A 103 36.95 -12.65 11.95
C PHE A 103 36.81 -11.42 11.05
N ASN A 104 35.95 -11.52 10.03
CA ASN A 104 35.64 -10.43 9.11
C ASN A 104 34.34 -9.77 9.55
N GLU A 105 34.45 -8.59 10.16
CA GLU A 105 33.30 -7.83 10.66
C GLU A 105 32.33 -7.45 9.53
N GLN A 106 32.84 -7.06 8.35
CA GLN A 106 31.99 -6.69 7.22
C GLN A 106 31.19 -7.88 6.69
N LEU A 107 31.75 -9.09 6.73
CA LEU A 107 31.01 -10.31 6.39
C LEU A 107 29.85 -10.52 7.36
N GLN A 108 30.11 -10.42 8.67
CA GLN A 108 29.07 -10.58 9.68
C GLN A 108 27.97 -9.53 9.52
N THR A 109 28.34 -8.25 9.40
CA THR A 109 27.37 -7.16 9.21
C THR A 109 26.54 -7.33 7.93
N SER A 110 27.16 -7.77 6.83
CA SER A 110 26.42 -8.05 5.59
C SER A 110 25.47 -9.24 5.72
N ALA A 111 25.81 -10.27 6.50
CA ALA A 111 24.94 -11.40 6.77
C ALA A 111 23.78 -11.00 7.69
N ASP A 112 24.05 -10.25 8.75
CA ASP A 112 23.02 -9.77 9.69
C ASP A 112 22.02 -8.84 8.99
N ALA A 113 22.49 -7.97 8.09
CA ALA A 113 21.61 -7.11 7.29
C ALA A 113 20.72 -7.93 6.34
N LEU A 114 21.22 -9.04 5.82
CA LEU A 114 20.43 -9.97 5.00
C LEU A 114 19.31 -10.59 5.82
N ASP A 115 19.61 -11.06 7.04
CA ASP A 115 18.62 -11.68 7.91
C ASP A 115 17.49 -10.72 8.28
N VAL A 116 17.83 -9.47 8.63
CA VAL A 116 16.82 -8.43 8.93
C VAL A 116 15.91 -8.18 7.73
N TYR A 117 16.48 -7.94 6.55
CA TYR A 117 15.69 -7.70 5.34
C TYR A 117 14.84 -8.92 4.97
N TYR A 118 15.42 -10.12 4.98
CA TYR A 118 14.74 -11.36 4.64
C TYR A 118 13.55 -11.62 5.57
N ILE A 119 13.73 -11.52 6.89
CA ILE A 119 12.65 -11.74 7.86
C ILE A 119 11.52 -10.74 7.62
N ALA A 120 11.85 -9.44 7.49
CA ALA A 120 10.86 -8.39 7.30
C ALA A 120 10.05 -8.60 6.00
N GLU A 121 10.74 -8.83 4.88
CA GLU A 121 10.13 -9.02 3.57
C GLU A 121 9.30 -10.31 3.50
N LYS A 122 9.78 -11.38 4.14
CA LYS A 122 9.08 -12.65 4.21
C LYS A 122 7.78 -12.54 5.02
N LEU A 123 7.79 -11.78 6.12
CA LEU A 123 6.58 -11.50 6.90
C LEU A 123 5.60 -10.60 6.12
N ARG A 124 6.09 -9.61 5.34
CA ARG A 124 5.24 -8.81 4.46
C ARG A 124 4.49 -9.69 3.45
N TYR A 125 5.20 -10.55 2.74
CA TYR A 125 4.57 -11.49 1.81
C TYR A 125 3.60 -12.44 2.51
N ALA A 126 3.93 -12.91 3.72
CA ALA A 126 3.02 -13.74 4.49
C ALA A 126 1.71 -13.00 4.84
N CYS A 127 1.78 -11.72 5.24
CA CYS A 127 0.60 -10.89 5.47
C CYS A 127 -0.27 -10.77 4.20
N GLU A 128 0.34 -10.44 3.06
CA GLU A 128 -0.38 -10.30 1.79
C GLU A 128 -1.06 -11.61 1.40
N MET A 129 -0.32 -12.73 1.44
CA MET A 129 -0.86 -14.06 1.15
C MET A 129 -2.03 -14.39 2.08
N LEU A 130 -1.86 -14.30 3.40
CA LEU A 130 -2.92 -14.60 4.38
C LEU A 130 -4.15 -13.70 4.21
N ASN A 131 -3.95 -12.43 3.88
CA ASN A 131 -5.05 -11.50 3.60
C ASN A 131 -5.82 -11.91 2.33
N TYR A 132 -5.12 -12.27 1.26
CA TYR A 132 -5.76 -12.77 0.04
C TYR A 132 -6.49 -14.08 0.26
N GLU A 133 -5.94 -15.02 1.04
CA GLU A 133 -6.64 -16.26 1.41
C GLU A 133 -7.96 -15.94 2.12
N ALA A 134 -7.92 -14.99 3.06
CA ALA A 134 -9.09 -14.60 3.85
C ALA A 134 -10.18 -13.92 3.02
N VAL A 135 -9.81 -13.15 1.98
CA VAL A 135 -10.76 -12.40 1.14
C VAL A 135 -11.26 -13.21 -0.06
N LEU A 136 -10.38 -13.97 -0.72
CA LEU A 136 -10.68 -14.67 -1.98
C LEU A 136 -10.97 -16.16 -1.82
N ASN A 137 -10.87 -16.70 -0.60
CA ASN A 137 -11.05 -18.12 -0.32
C ASN A 137 -10.12 -19.02 -1.17
N ILE A 138 -8.87 -18.58 -1.31
CA ILE A 138 -7.77 -19.32 -1.95
C ILE A 138 -6.76 -19.79 -0.92
N HIS A 139 -5.81 -20.65 -1.32
CA HIS A 139 -4.76 -21.13 -0.43
C HIS A 139 -3.38 -21.03 -1.06
N TYR A 140 -2.46 -20.40 -0.34
CA TYR A 140 -1.05 -20.23 -0.65
C TYR A 140 -0.19 -21.13 0.24
N ARG A 141 0.92 -21.60 -0.33
CA ARG A 141 1.97 -22.24 0.46
C ARG A 141 2.97 -21.18 0.93
N ILE A 142 2.93 -20.82 2.21
CA ILE A 142 3.89 -19.89 2.81
C ILE A 142 5.08 -20.69 3.39
N ALA A 143 6.07 -20.99 2.54
CA ALA A 143 7.24 -21.77 2.95
C ALA A 143 8.02 -21.09 4.10
N TYR A 144 8.44 -21.88 5.10
CA TYR A 144 9.24 -21.46 6.27
C TYR A 144 8.58 -20.42 7.18
N LEU A 145 7.25 -20.28 7.15
CA LEU A 145 6.57 -19.27 7.96
C LEU A 145 6.80 -19.46 9.46
N GLU A 146 6.71 -20.69 9.96
CA GLU A 146 6.90 -20.97 11.40
C GLU A 146 8.32 -20.63 11.86
N ASP A 147 9.34 -20.96 11.05
CA ASP A 147 10.73 -20.63 11.34
C ASP A 147 10.95 -19.11 11.39
N VAL A 148 10.40 -18.39 10.42
CA VAL A 148 10.49 -16.91 10.34
C VAL A 148 9.74 -16.24 11.49
N LEU A 149 8.61 -16.80 11.91
CA LEU A 149 7.94 -16.38 13.14
C LEU A 149 8.81 -16.65 14.36
N ASN A 150 9.48 -17.80 14.46
CA ASN A 150 10.38 -18.03 15.60
C ASN A 150 11.58 -17.08 15.59
N TRP A 151 12.20 -16.84 14.43
CA TRP A 151 13.32 -15.91 14.30
C TRP A 151 12.92 -14.48 14.65
N SER A 152 11.79 -13.98 14.13
CA SER A 152 11.31 -12.61 14.39
C SER A 152 10.99 -12.31 15.86
N ALA A 153 10.86 -13.32 16.72
CA ALA A 153 10.71 -13.15 18.17
C ALA A 153 12.03 -12.99 18.92
N GLY A 154 13.17 -13.27 18.27
CA GLY A 154 14.49 -13.12 18.89
C GLY A 154 14.82 -11.67 19.22
N GLU A 155 15.66 -11.47 20.24
CA GLU A 155 16.04 -10.15 20.77
C GLU A 155 16.60 -9.22 19.68
N ALA A 156 17.38 -9.77 18.74
CA ALA A 156 17.96 -9.03 17.62
C ALA A 156 16.92 -8.44 16.64
N TYR A 157 15.72 -9.02 16.56
CA TYR A 157 14.72 -8.70 15.54
C TYR A 157 13.44 -8.09 16.11
N ALA A 158 13.13 -8.34 17.39
CA ALA A 158 11.88 -7.96 18.02
C ALA A 158 11.62 -6.45 18.06
N GLN A 159 12.68 -5.63 17.96
CA GLN A 159 12.60 -4.16 17.96
C GLN A 159 12.77 -3.54 16.57
N VAL A 160 12.98 -4.35 15.52
CA VAL A 160 13.05 -3.85 14.15
C VAL A 160 11.61 -3.49 13.71
N PRO A 161 11.29 -2.22 13.40
CA PRO A 161 9.91 -1.77 13.19
C PRO A 161 9.11 -2.60 12.18
N PRO A 162 9.60 -2.85 10.94
CA PRO A 162 8.84 -3.66 9.98
C PRO A 162 8.67 -5.10 10.46
N ILE A 163 9.68 -5.73 11.05
CA ILE A 163 9.57 -7.09 11.58
C ILE A 163 8.50 -7.15 12.67
N GLN A 164 8.52 -6.20 13.60
CA GLN A 164 7.58 -6.13 14.71
C GLN A 164 6.12 -5.99 14.23
N VAL A 165 5.87 -5.06 13.30
CA VAL A 165 4.54 -4.78 12.75
C VAL A 165 4.05 -5.97 11.92
N TYR A 166 4.82 -6.42 10.93
CA TYR A 166 4.40 -7.52 10.06
C TYR A 166 4.24 -8.83 10.82
N ARG A 167 5.09 -9.12 11.83
CA ARG A 167 4.90 -10.26 12.73
C ARG A 167 3.54 -10.19 13.43
N CYS A 168 3.19 -9.04 14.00
CA CYS A 168 1.92 -8.87 14.71
C CYS A 168 0.73 -9.05 13.77
N LEU A 169 0.83 -8.53 12.55
CA LEU A 169 -0.20 -8.68 11.51
C LEU A 169 -0.36 -10.13 11.05
N VAL A 170 0.74 -10.88 10.84
CA VAL A 170 0.67 -12.31 10.52
C VAL A 170 -0.08 -13.08 11.61
N LEU A 171 0.25 -12.84 12.88
CA LEU A 171 -0.41 -13.50 14.01
C LEU A 171 -1.92 -13.14 14.04
N MET A 172 -2.26 -11.87 13.88
CA MET A 172 -3.65 -11.42 13.82
C MET A 172 -4.44 -12.09 12.68
N LEU A 173 -3.85 -12.19 11.48
CA LEU A 173 -4.52 -12.78 10.32
C LEU A 173 -4.73 -14.30 10.45
N ARG A 174 -3.81 -15.00 11.15
CA ARG A 174 -3.92 -16.44 11.46
C ARG A 174 -4.96 -16.75 12.52
N SER A 175 -5.22 -15.83 13.44
CA SER A 175 -6.13 -16.01 14.58
C SER A 175 -7.32 -15.04 14.50
N PRO A 176 -8.22 -15.17 13.50
CA PRO A 176 -9.36 -14.27 13.34
C PRO A 176 -10.34 -14.30 14.52
N GLU A 177 -10.31 -15.33 15.35
CA GLU A 177 -11.10 -15.47 16.57
C GLU A 177 -10.55 -14.69 17.77
N GLU A 178 -9.32 -14.16 17.69
CA GLU A 178 -8.64 -13.49 18.81
C GLU A 178 -8.64 -11.95 18.67
N PRO A 179 -9.58 -11.22 19.30
CA PRO A 179 -9.66 -9.76 19.18
C PRO A 179 -8.45 -9.04 19.79
N ALA A 180 -7.79 -9.65 20.78
CA ALA A 180 -6.64 -9.05 21.45
C ALA A 180 -5.45 -8.82 20.49
N LEU A 181 -5.30 -9.66 19.46
CA LEU A 181 -4.25 -9.48 18.44
C LEU A 181 -4.53 -8.30 17.51
N PHE A 182 -5.81 -8.02 17.23
CA PHE A 182 -6.22 -6.81 16.50
C PHE A 182 -5.88 -5.55 17.29
N GLU A 183 -6.22 -5.51 18.58
CA GLU A 183 -5.91 -4.36 19.44
C GLU A 183 -4.41 -4.11 19.50
N LYS A 184 -3.63 -5.18 19.69
CA LYS A 184 -2.17 -5.11 19.70
C LYS A 184 -1.61 -4.60 18.38
N ALA A 185 -2.12 -5.07 17.24
CA ALA A 185 -1.69 -4.63 15.92
C ALA A 185 -2.01 -3.14 15.71
N ARG A 186 -3.23 -2.70 16.05
CA ARG A 186 -3.68 -1.30 15.95
C ARG A 186 -2.80 -0.36 16.77
N GLU A 187 -2.55 -0.70 18.04
CA GLU A 187 -1.67 0.08 18.91
C GLU A 187 -0.24 0.14 18.37
N LEU A 188 0.27 -0.99 17.88
CA LEU A 188 1.63 -1.09 17.39
C LEU A 188 1.84 -0.25 16.12
N ILE A 189 0.90 -0.29 15.17
CA ILE A 189 0.92 0.53 13.95
C ILE A 189 0.95 2.01 14.33
N ALA A 190 0.09 2.45 15.25
CA ALA A 190 0.06 3.84 15.70
C ALA A 190 1.38 4.28 16.37
N LYS A 191 2.01 3.42 17.18
CA LYS A 191 3.29 3.73 17.86
C LYS A 191 4.50 3.78 16.92
N THR A 192 4.40 3.13 15.76
CA THR A 192 5.52 2.96 14.83
C THR A 192 5.33 3.70 13.52
N GLU A 193 4.26 4.50 13.39
CA GLU A 193 3.86 5.10 12.11
C GLU A 193 4.94 5.99 11.47
N GLN A 194 5.77 6.67 12.26
CA GLN A 194 6.86 7.51 11.74
C GLN A 194 7.89 6.72 10.91
N HIS A 195 7.98 5.40 11.10
CA HIS A 195 8.94 4.56 10.41
C HIS A 195 8.50 4.14 9.02
N PHE A 196 7.27 4.44 8.61
CA PHE A 196 6.67 3.93 7.38
C PHE A 196 6.16 5.06 6.48
N SER A 197 6.16 4.78 5.18
CA SER A 197 5.54 5.68 4.20
C SER A 197 4.01 5.68 4.35
N ASP A 198 3.35 6.71 3.82
CA ASP A 198 1.88 6.80 3.80
C ASP A 198 1.24 5.62 3.05
N ALA A 199 1.89 5.12 1.99
CA ALA A 199 1.42 3.94 1.26
C ALA A 199 1.41 2.68 2.14
N GLU A 200 2.47 2.46 2.92
CA GLU A 200 2.55 1.34 3.86
C GLU A 200 1.57 1.49 5.01
N ARG A 201 1.45 2.70 5.58
CA ARG A 201 0.46 3.00 6.63
C ARG A 201 -0.96 2.68 6.13
N LYS A 202 -1.30 3.11 4.92
CA LYS A 202 -2.58 2.76 4.26
C LYS A 202 -2.75 1.24 4.17
N GLN A 203 -1.74 0.51 3.69
CA GLN A 203 -1.78 -0.95 3.59
C GLN A 203 -2.04 -1.62 4.96
N PHE A 204 -1.42 -1.15 6.04
CA PHE A 204 -1.66 -1.67 7.39
C PHE A 204 -3.10 -1.46 7.85
N TYR A 205 -3.65 -0.25 7.66
CA TYR A 205 -5.03 0.02 8.00
C TYR A 205 -6.01 -0.78 7.13
N THR A 206 -5.71 -1.01 5.85
CA THR A 206 -6.49 -1.92 5.00
C THR A 206 -6.54 -3.34 5.57
N LEU A 207 -5.42 -3.87 6.08
CA LEU A 207 -5.40 -5.18 6.75
C LEU A 207 -6.28 -5.19 8.01
N LEU A 208 -6.26 -4.11 8.80
CA LEU A 208 -7.14 -3.96 9.96
C LEU A 208 -8.63 -3.90 9.55
N LEU A 209 -8.97 -3.15 8.50
CA LEU A 209 -10.34 -3.06 7.97
C LEU A 209 -10.85 -4.42 7.45
N ASN A 210 -9.99 -5.18 6.78
CA ASN A 210 -10.31 -6.54 6.33
C ASN A 210 -10.54 -7.48 7.51
N TYR A 211 -9.73 -7.36 8.57
CA TYR A 211 -9.98 -8.09 9.82
C TYR A 211 -11.33 -7.73 10.43
N CYS A 212 -11.65 -6.43 10.56
CA CYS A 212 -12.96 -5.97 11.03
C CYS A 212 -14.10 -6.57 10.21
N THR A 213 -13.99 -6.51 8.87
CA THR A 213 -14.99 -7.06 7.94
C THR A 213 -15.19 -8.55 8.16
N ARG A 214 -14.10 -9.31 8.32
CA ARG A 214 -14.15 -10.75 8.61
C ARG A 214 -14.82 -11.01 9.96
N ARG A 215 -14.57 -10.19 10.98
CA ARG A 215 -15.20 -10.30 12.30
C ARG A 215 -16.70 -10.09 12.26
N ILE A 216 -17.14 -9.06 11.54
CA ILE A 216 -18.55 -8.73 11.35
C ILE A 216 -19.24 -9.87 10.59
N ASN A 217 -18.69 -10.29 9.44
CA ASN A 217 -19.36 -11.22 8.55
C ASN A 217 -19.35 -12.67 9.07
N ARG A 218 -18.26 -13.12 9.71
CA ARG A 218 -18.11 -14.52 10.13
C ARG A 218 -18.60 -14.77 11.56
N PHE A 219 -18.42 -13.80 12.46
CA PHE A 219 -18.71 -13.98 13.89
C PHE A 219 -19.85 -13.10 14.38
N GLY A 220 -20.40 -12.21 13.54
CA GLY A 220 -21.47 -11.29 13.94
C GLY A 220 -21.05 -10.30 15.03
N ASP A 221 -19.74 -10.03 15.19
CA ASP A 221 -19.25 -9.20 16.28
C ASP A 221 -19.44 -7.70 15.96
N ALA A 222 -20.59 -7.17 16.37
CA ALA A 222 -20.99 -5.79 16.12
C ALA A 222 -20.00 -4.74 16.67
N ARG A 223 -19.14 -5.08 17.64
CA ARG A 223 -18.11 -4.16 18.15
C ARG A 223 -17.15 -3.72 17.04
N PHE A 224 -16.89 -4.62 16.08
CA PHE A 224 -16.00 -4.33 14.96
C PHE A 224 -16.60 -3.39 13.92
N LEU A 225 -17.90 -3.11 13.94
CA LEU A 225 -18.49 -2.03 13.13
C LEU A 225 -17.97 -0.67 13.58
N LYS A 226 -17.89 -0.45 14.90
CA LYS A 226 -17.34 0.78 15.48
C LYS A 226 -15.86 0.91 15.16
N GLU A 227 -15.10 -0.16 15.35
CA GLU A 227 -13.67 -0.19 15.02
C GLU A 227 -13.39 0.09 13.53
N HIS A 228 -14.17 -0.52 12.64
CA HIS A 228 -14.10 -0.27 11.20
C HIS A 228 -14.32 1.22 10.88
N LEU A 229 -15.31 1.86 11.51
CA LEU A 229 -15.59 3.28 11.30
C LEU A 229 -14.47 4.18 11.84
N GLU A 230 -13.95 3.90 13.04
CA GLU A 230 -12.87 4.71 13.64
C GLU A 230 -11.58 4.64 12.82
N ILE A 231 -11.24 3.46 12.25
CA ILE A 231 -10.11 3.35 11.32
C ILE A 231 -10.34 4.18 10.04
N ASN A 232 -11.55 4.17 9.48
CA ASN A 232 -11.87 4.98 8.30
C ASN A 232 -11.77 6.49 8.61
N LYS A 233 -12.25 6.93 9.78
CA LYS A 233 -12.07 8.32 10.24
C LYS A 233 -10.60 8.71 10.32
N LEU A 234 -9.76 7.84 10.87
CA LEU A 234 -8.32 8.07 10.98
C LEU A 234 -7.67 8.19 9.59
N LEU A 235 -8.02 7.30 8.65
CA LEU A 235 -7.54 7.34 7.27
C LEU A 235 -7.94 8.65 6.57
N LEU A 236 -9.16 9.13 6.78
CA LEU A 236 -9.64 10.41 6.24
C LEU A 236 -8.89 11.60 6.84
N GLN A 237 -8.74 11.65 8.16
CA GLN A 237 -8.05 12.73 8.87
C GLN A 237 -6.58 12.86 8.44
N ASN A 238 -5.93 11.74 8.18
CA ASN A 238 -4.52 11.70 7.75
C ASN A 238 -4.36 11.82 6.23
N GLY A 239 -5.44 11.97 5.46
CA GLY A 239 -5.38 12.04 3.99
C GLY A 239 -5.01 10.72 3.30
N LEU A 240 -4.92 9.61 4.03
CA LEU A 240 -4.51 8.29 3.55
C LEU A 240 -5.61 7.57 2.76
N MET A 241 -6.86 8.03 2.86
CA MET A 241 -7.99 7.46 2.11
C MET A 241 -7.97 7.84 0.61
N LEU A 242 -7.31 8.95 0.26
CA LEU A 242 -7.39 9.51 -1.10
C LEU A 242 -6.46 8.77 -2.06
N GLU A 243 -6.99 8.40 -3.22
CA GLU A 243 -6.28 7.88 -4.39
C GLU A 243 -6.38 8.92 -5.51
N ASP A 244 -5.24 9.44 -5.97
CA ASP A 244 -5.18 10.54 -6.94
C ASP A 244 -6.08 11.73 -6.55
N GLY A 245 -6.15 12.03 -5.24
CA GLY A 245 -6.96 13.11 -4.67
C GLY A 245 -8.45 12.80 -4.49
N HIS A 246 -8.88 11.56 -4.77
CA HIS A 246 -10.28 11.13 -4.71
C HIS A 246 -10.51 9.97 -3.74
N ILE A 247 -11.72 9.86 -3.19
CA ILE A 247 -12.14 8.67 -2.43
C ILE A 247 -12.73 7.66 -3.42
N PRO A 248 -12.27 6.40 -3.44
CA PRO A 248 -12.91 5.34 -4.21
C PRO A 248 -14.41 5.25 -3.90
N PRO A 249 -15.32 5.20 -4.90
CA PRO A 249 -16.76 5.16 -4.67
C PRO A 249 -17.24 4.06 -3.73
N TRP A 250 -16.56 2.92 -3.77
CA TRP A 250 -16.83 1.78 -2.89
C TRP A 250 -16.48 2.08 -1.43
N ASP A 251 -15.32 2.69 -1.16
CA ASP A 251 -14.91 3.08 0.19
C ASP A 251 -15.85 4.14 0.75
N TYR A 252 -16.22 5.13 -0.05
CA TYR A 252 -17.21 6.13 0.33
C TYR A 252 -18.53 5.47 0.77
N THR A 253 -19.01 4.50 0.00
CA THR A 253 -20.25 3.76 0.31
C THR A 253 -20.13 2.92 1.57
N ASN A 254 -18.99 2.24 1.77
CA ASN A 254 -18.72 1.45 2.97
C ASN A 254 -18.64 2.30 4.23
N ILE A 255 -18.05 3.49 4.13
CA ILE A 255 -17.96 4.44 5.25
C ILE A 255 -19.35 4.92 5.66
N VAL A 256 -20.20 5.28 4.70
CA VAL A 256 -21.60 5.67 4.98
C VAL A 256 -22.37 4.52 5.61
N ALA A 257 -22.25 3.31 5.06
CA ALA A 257 -22.90 2.13 5.62
C ALA A 257 -22.42 1.83 7.05
N ALA A 258 -21.13 1.99 7.34
CA ALA A 258 -20.59 1.81 8.69
C ALA A 258 -21.08 2.92 9.64
N GLY A 259 -21.14 4.17 9.19
CA GLY A 259 -21.71 5.29 9.94
C GLY A 259 -23.17 5.07 10.34
N ILE A 260 -23.99 4.61 9.39
CA ILE A 260 -25.39 4.23 9.61
C ILE A 260 -25.51 3.07 10.60
N LYS A 261 -24.77 1.98 10.38
CA LYS A 261 -24.84 0.76 11.23
C LYS A 261 -24.32 0.97 12.65
N THR A 262 -23.54 2.02 12.88
CA THR A 262 -23.05 2.41 14.21
C THR A 262 -23.86 3.54 14.82
N GLU A 263 -24.98 3.92 14.19
CA GLU A 263 -25.91 4.97 14.62
C GLU A 263 -25.26 6.36 14.77
N GLN A 264 -24.16 6.62 14.06
CA GLN A 264 -23.47 7.92 14.06
C GLN A 264 -24.03 8.84 12.99
N ALA A 265 -25.33 9.17 13.10
CA ALA A 265 -26.08 9.92 12.09
C ALA A 265 -25.42 11.26 11.73
N GLU A 266 -25.13 12.09 12.74
CA GLU A 266 -24.59 13.44 12.52
C GLU A 266 -23.24 13.41 11.80
N TRP A 267 -22.33 12.55 12.26
CA TRP A 267 -21.04 12.37 11.62
C TRP A 267 -21.19 11.87 10.17
N THR A 268 -22.11 10.93 9.93
CA THR A 268 -22.35 10.37 8.59
C THR A 268 -22.86 11.44 7.63
N ARG A 269 -23.78 12.30 8.07
CA ARG A 269 -24.26 13.44 7.28
C ARG A 269 -23.12 14.38 6.90
N GLN A 270 -22.29 14.74 7.88
CA GLN A 270 -21.15 15.63 7.67
C GLN A 270 -20.13 15.02 6.71
N PHE A 271 -19.84 13.71 6.82
CA PHE A 271 -18.98 12.99 5.90
C PHE A 271 -19.52 13.07 4.46
N ILE A 272 -20.81 12.76 4.27
CA ILE A 272 -21.44 12.76 2.94
C ILE A 272 -21.32 14.13 2.26
N GLU A 273 -21.56 15.22 2.99
CA GLU A 273 -21.48 16.56 2.42
C GLU A 273 -20.04 17.03 2.20
N THR A 274 -19.16 16.79 3.16
CA THR A 274 -17.76 17.27 3.12
C THR A 274 -16.98 16.59 1.99
N TYR A 275 -17.17 15.29 1.80
CA TYR A 275 -16.37 14.51 0.87
C TYR A 275 -17.03 14.27 -0.49
N ARG A 276 -18.23 14.83 -0.75
CA ARG A 276 -18.86 14.77 -2.08
C ARG A 276 -17.93 15.25 -3.19
N SER A 277 -17.22 16.35 -2.97
CA SER A 277 -16.27 16.94 -3.94
C SER A 277 -15.00 16.12 -4.14
N LYS A 278 -14.78 15.09 -3.32
CA LYS A 278 -13.66 14.16 -3.41
C LYS A 278 -14.02 12.86 -4.11
N LEU A 279 -15.24 12.70 -4.63
CA LEU A 279 -15.59 11.57 -5.47
C LEU A 279 -15.08 11.80 -6.91
N PRO A 280 -14.63 10.77 -7.63
CA PRO A 280 -14.27 10.90 -9.04
C PRO A 280 -15.46 11.40 -9.86
N ALA A 281 -15.23 12.38 -10.75
CA ALA A 281 -16.30 13.08 -11.48
C ALA A 281 -17.27 12.13 -12.20
N GLN A 282 -16.77 11.03 -12.76
CA GLN A 282 -17.58 10.01 -13.45
C GLN A 282 -18.62 9.33 -12.55
N TYR A 283 -18.34 9.21 -11.24
CA TYR A 283 -19.16 8.45 -10.30
C TYR A 283 -19.80 9.33 -9.22
N ALA A 284 -19.42 10.61 -9.14
CA ALA A 284 -19.69 11.48 -8.01
C ALA A 284 -21.19 11.63 -7.72
N ASP A 285 -21.99 12.00 -8.71
CA ASP A 285 -23.42 12.27 -8.50
C ASP A 285 -24.19 11.01 -8.09
N ASN A 286 -23.97 9.89 -8.78
CA ASN A 286 -24.62 8.62 -8.44
C ASN A 286 -24.23 8.11 -7.05
N THR A 287 -22.93 8.14 -6.74
CA THR A 287 -22.42 7.68 -5.44
C THR A 287 -22.95 8.56 -4.31
N TYR A 288 -22.94 9.87 -4.50
CA TYR A 288 -23.48 10.81 -3.52
C TYR A 288 -24.98 10.59 -3.29
N ARG A 289 -25.79 10.57 -4.36
CA ARG A 289 -27.26 10.43 -4.27
C ARG A 289 -27.68 9.10 -3.63
N TYR A 290 -27.04 8.00 -4.02
CA TYR A 290 -27.31 6.68 -3.43
C TYR A 290 -26.99 6.66 -1.93
N ASN A 291 -25.84 7.21 -1.53
CA ASN A 291 -25.46 7.25 -0.12
C ASN A 291 -26.30 8.24 0.70
N LEU A 292 -26.72 9.35 0.11
CA LEU A 292 -27.66 10.28 0.72
C LEU A 292 -29.04 9.63 0.94
N ALA A 293 -29.51 8.83 -0.02
CA ALA A 293 -30.74 8.07 0.12
C ALA A 293 -30.66 7.05 1.27
N GLN A 294 -29.54 6.31 1.39
CA GLN A 294 -29.31 5.40 2.51
C GLN A 294 -29.39 6.14 3.85
N TYR A 295 -28.78 7.33 3.93
CA TYR A 295 -28.85 8.18 5.12
C TYR A 295 -30.29 8.61 5.44
N HIS A 296 -31.04 9.13 4.47
CA HIS A 296 -32.42 9.55 4.68
C HIS A 296 -33.33 8.38 5.09
N TYR A 297 -33.15 7.21 4.48
CA TYR A 297 -33.87 6.00 4.87
C TYR A 297 -33.59 5.62 6.33
N PHE A 298 -32.33 5.66 6.76
CA PHE A 298 -31.96 5.42 8.16
C PHE A 298 -32.62 6.43 9.12
N MET A 299 -32.71 7.69 8.73
CA MET A 299 -33.39 8.74 9.50
C MET A 299 -34.93 8.66 9.42
N LYS A 300 -35.50 7.67 8.70
CA LYS A 300 -36.93 7.52 8.42
C LYS A 300 -37.56 8.65 7.60
N ASN A 301 -36.73 9.41 6.87
CA ASN A 301 -37.16 10.43 5.93
C ASN A 301 -37.39 9.80 4.55
N TYR A 302 -38.42 8.95 4.45
CA TYR A 302 -38.64 8.11 3.27
C TYR A 302 -38.87 8.90 1.97
N GLY A 303 -39.55 10.04 2.04
CA GLY A 303 -39.76 10.91 0.87
C GLY A 303 -38.46 11.45 0.27
N ASP A 304 -37.54 11.95 1.13
CA ASP A 304 -36.23 12.44 0.69
C ASP A 304 -35.35 11.31 0.16
N ALA A 305 -35.44 10.13 0.79
CA ALA A 305 -34.73 8.93 0.35
C ALA A 305 -35.18 8.51 -1.06
N GLN A 306 -36.50 8.43 -1.30
CA GLN A 306 -37.06 8.09 -2.60
C GLN A 306 -36.70 9.13 -3.66
N HIS A 307 -36.81 10.42 -3.35
CA HIS A 307 -36.44 11.50 -4.25
C HIS A 307 -34.98 11.40 -4.70
N SER A 308 -34.08 11.10 -3.76
CA SER A 308 -32.66 10.91 -4.04
C SER A 308 -32.40 9.70 -4.94
N LEU A 309 -33.12 8.58 -4.72
CA LEU A 309 -32.96 7.34 -5.52
C LEU A 309 -33.45 7.48 -6.96
N LEU A 310 -34.57 8.18 -7.18
CA LEU A 310 -35.13 8.39 -8.53
C LEU A 310 -34.20 9.23 -9.43
N GLN A 311 -33.22 9.91 -8.84
CA GLN A 311 -32.22 10.72 -9.55
C GLN A 311 -30.89 9.99 -9.76
N VAL A 312 -30.77 8.73 -9.32
CA VAL A 312 -29.57 7.91 -9.57
C VAL A 312 -29.66 7.34 -10.99
N GLU A 313 -28.65 7.59 -11.82
CA GLU A 313 -28.54 6.96 -13.13
C GLU A 313 -28.07 5.51 -12.97
N THR A 314 -28.92 4.55 -13.35
CA THR A 314 -28.70 3.12 -13.09
C THR A 314 -28.12 2.36 -14.29
N SER A 315 -27.14 2.98 -14.96
CA SER A 315 -26.39 2.35 -16.07
C SER A 315 -25.47 1.22 -15.61
N ASP A 316 -25.01 1.27 -14.36
CA ASP A 316 -24.32 0.17 -13.70
C ASP A 316 -25.30 -0.85 -13.09
N VAL A 317 -25.09 -2.12 -13.39
CA VAL A 317 -26.00 -3.21 -13.00
C VAL A 317 -26.02 -3.40 -11.48
N LEU A 318 -24.88 -3.33 -10.80
CA LEU A 318 -24.80 -3.55 -9.36
C LEU A 318 -25.46 -2.40 -8.60
N LEU A 319 -25.23 -1.16 -9.03
CA LEU A 319 -25.90 0.03 -8.51
C LEU A 319 -27.41 -0.03 -8.73
N ASN A 320 -27.87 -0.52 -9.89
CA ASN A 320 -29.30 -0.69 -10.16
C ASN A 320 -29.96 -1.63 -9.13
N VAL A 321 -29.31 -2.77 -8.84
CA VAL A 321 -29.80 -3.74 -7.85
C VAL A 321 -29.89 -3.12 -6.45
N THR A 322 -28.88 -2.36 -6.03
CA THR A 322 -28.88 -1.75 -4.69
C THR A 322 -29.90 -0.63 -4.57
N VAL A 323 -30.06 0.21 -5.59
CA VAL A 323 -31.09 1.26 -5.68
C VAL A 323 -32.49 0.64 -5.59
N ARG A 324 -32.78 -0.39 -6.41
CA ARG A 324 -34.08 -1.08 -6.37
C ARG A 324 -34.33 -1.73 -5.03
N SER A 325 -33.32 -2.36 -4.42
CA SER A 325 -33.47 -2.96 -3.09
C SER A 325 -33.85 -1.93 -2.03
N LEU A 326 -33.28 -0.72 -2.08
CA LEU A 326 -33.65 0.35 -1.14
C LEU A 326 -35.04 0.95 -1.43
N LEU A 327 -35.42 1.10 -2.71
CA LEU A 327 -36.77 1.52 -3.09
C LEU A 327 -37.84 0.54 -2.59
N ILE A 328 -37.62 -0.76 -2.75
CA ILE A 328 -38.54 -1.80 -2.25
C ILE A 328 -38.72 -1.66 -0.74
N LYS A 329 -37.62 -1.46 0.02
CA LYS A 329 -37.69 -1.24 1.46
C LYS A 329 -38.50 0.01 1.81
N ILE A 330 -38.33 1.11 1.06
CA ILE A 330 -39.12 2.32 1.26
C ILE A 330 -40.60 2.04 1.01
N TYR A 331 -40.96 1.40 -0.10
CA TYR A 331 -42.36 1.10 -0.41
C TYR A 331 -43.03 0.26 0.66
N CYS A 332 -42.38 -0.79 1.15
CA CYS A 332 -42.91 -1.59 2.25
C CYS A 332 -43.09 -0.77 3.55
N GLU A 333 -42.14 0.11 3.90
CA GLU A 333 -42.24 0.97 5.10
C GLU A 333 -43.33 2.05 4.97
N THR A 334 -43.67 2.45 3.74
CA THR A 334 -44.71 3.44 3.44
C THR A 334 -46.06 2.85 3.05
N GLU A 335 -46.20 1.52 3.07
CA GLU A 335 -47.39 0.78 2.61
C GLU A 335 -47.78 1.11 1.15
N GLN A 336 -46.79 1.36 0.29
CA GLN A 336 -46.96 1.68 -1.14
C GLN A 336 -46.66 0.48 -2.05
N ASP A 337 -47.15 -0.70 -1.68
CA ASP A 337 -46.83 -1.96 -2.36
C ASP A 337 -47.23 -1.97 -3.85
N GLU A 338 -48.21 -1.15 -4.24
CA GLU A 338 -48.68 -1.00 -5.63
C GLU A 338 -47.55 -0.56 -6.58
N LEU A 339 -46.58 0.23 -6.08
CA LEU A 339 -45.44 0.74 -6.85
C LEU A 339 -44.37 -0.34 -7.13
N LEU A 340 -44.49 -1.53 -6.55
CA LEU A 340 -43.59 -2.66 -6.81
C LEU A 340 -43.89 -3.36 -8.14
N HIS A 341 -45.09 -3.15 -8.69
CA HIS A 341 -45.59 -3.82 -9.89
C HIS A 341 -45.56 -2.96 -11.16
N SER A 342 -45.25 -1.66 -11.01
CA SER A 342 -45.03 -0.70 -12.09
C SER A 342 -43.56 -0.61 -12.47
#